data_AF-A0A950HZI7-F1
#
_entry.id   AF-A0A950HZI7-F1
#
_cell.length_a   1.000
_cell.length_b   1.000
_cell.length_c   1.000
_cell.angle_alpha   90.00
_cell.angle_beta   90.00
_cell.angle_gamma   90.00
#
_symmetry.space_group_name_H-M   'P 1'
#
loop_
_entity.id
_entity.type
_entity.pdbx_description
1 polymer ?
#
loop_
_entity_poly.entity_id
_entity_poly.type
_entity_poly.pdbx_seq_one_letter_code
_entity_poly.pdbx_strand_id
1 'polypeptide(L)'
;GKVVDKIRALKVGDPLDPDTQMGSMISEEHRRRVLGYIAAGEKEGARIVLGSAKAPDRPGYFVEPTVFDKVAPRMRIAREEIFGPVLGVIEATSLDDALRIATDTDYGLHATVFTRDIDRALHLARRLPCGTISINKFTEGDVKTPFGGYRRSGSLARDNGAEALDQYTQTKTIWINLSPPR
;
A
#
# COMPACT_ATOMS: atom_id res chain seq x y z
N GLY A 1 -3.67 -14.47 17.92
CA GLY A 1 -2.92 -13.20 18.08
C GLY A 1 -3.74 -12.12 17.41
N LYS A 2 -3.90 -10.93 18.02
CA LYS A 2 -5.00 -9.99 17.69
C LYS A 2 -5.25 -9.77 16.19
N VAL A 3 -4.19 -9.60 15.39
CA VAL A 3 -4.29 -9.44 13.92
C VAL A 3 -4.84 -10.69 13.25
N VAL A 4 -4.24 -11.87 13.52
CA VAL A 4 -4.71 -13.16 13.01
C VAL A 4 -6.15 -13.45 13.43
N ASP A 5 -6.52 -13.14 14.67
CA ASP A 5 -7.87 -13.39 15.19
C ASP A 5 -8.90 -12.52 14.47
N LYS A 6 -8.56 -11.25 14.16
CA LYS A 6 -9.39 -10.35 13.36
C LYS A 6 -9.53 -10.81 11.91
N ILE A 7 -8.43 -11.22 11.27
CA ILE A 7 -8.46 -11.66 9.87
C ILE A 7 -9.22 -12.97 9.73
N ARG A 8 -9.10 -13.91 10.68
CA ARG A 8 -9.85 -15.17 10.69
C ARG A 8 -11.37 -14.96 10.79
N ALA A 9 -11.81 -13.86 11.39
CA ALA A 9 -13.23 -13.54 11.52
C ALA A 9 -13.83 -12.92 10.25
N LEU A 10 -13.03 -12.62 9.21
CA LEU A 10 -13.53 -12.06 7.96
C LEU A 10 -14.40 -13.07 7.19
N LYS A 11 -15.60 -12.65 6.78
CA LYS A 11 -16.45 -13.44 5.88
C LYS A 11 -15.95 -13.28 4.43
N VAL A 12 -15.24 -14.30 3.93
CA VAL A 12 -14.76 -14.36 2.54
C VAL A 12 -15.79 -15.08 1.66
N GLY A 13 -16.42 -14.38 0.73
CA GLY A 13 -17.72 -14.80 0.21
C GLY A 13 -18.07 -14.27 -1.17
N ASP A 14 -19.32 -14.51 -1.56
CA ASP A 14 -19.93 -13.92 -2.74
C ASP A 14 -20.01 -12.39 -2.57
N PRO A 15 -19.45 -11.58 -3.48
CA PRO A 15 -19.53 -10.12 -3.39
C PRO A 15 -20.97 -9.56 -3.43
N LEU A 16 -21.97 -10.37 -3.81
CA LEU A 16 -23.39 -9.99 -3.76
C LEU A 16 -24.07 -10.29 -2.41
N ASP A 17 -23.44 -11.07 -1.53
CA ASP A 17 -23.93 -11.30 -0.17
C ASP A 17 -23.58 -10.07 0.71
N PRO A 18 -24.57 -9.39 1.32
CA PRO A 18 -24.33 -8.18 2.13
C PRO A 18 -23.46 -8.43 3.37
N ASP A 19 -23.36 -9.67 3.84
CA ASP A 19 -22.48 -10.02 4.97
C ASP A 19 -21.02 -10.26 4.52
N THR A 20 -20.75 -10.38 3.21
CA THR A 20 -19.39 -10.61 2.70
C THR A 20 -18.52 -9.40 2.94
N GLN A 21 -17.36 -9.62 3.56
CA GLN A 21 -16.38 -8.59 3.85
C GLN A 21 -15.21 -8.59 2.88
N MET A 22 -14.99 -9.71 2.17
CA MET A 22 -13.95 -9.85 1.15
C MET A 22 -14.40 -10.77 0.02
N GLY A 23 -14.31 -10.28 -1.22
CA GLY A 23 -14.68 -11.03 -2.43
C GLY A 23 -13.53 -11.85 -3.03
N SER A 24 -13.73 -12.31 -4.27
CA SER A 24 -12.71 -13.04 -5.04
C SER A 24 -11.68 -12.10 -5.69
N MET A 25 -10.60 -12.68 -6.21
CA MET A 25 -9.69 -12.00 -7.13
C MET A 25 -10.37 -11.71 -8.47
N ILE A 26 -9.82 -10.73 -9.19
CA ILE A 26 -10.37 -10.25 -10.46
C ILE A 26 -10.30 -11.30 -11.59
N SER A 27 -9.30 -12.18 -11.56
CA SER A 27 -9.09 -13.20 -12.59
C SER A 27 -8.35 -14.41 -12.03
N GLU A 28 -8.42 -15.53 -12.76
CA GLU A 28 -7.63 -16.73 -12.45
C GLU A 28 -6.12 -16.46 -12.53
N GLU A 29 -5.69 -15.71 -13.54
CA GLU A 29 -4.29 -15.35 -13.72
C GLU A 29 -3.76 -14.58 -12.50
N HIS A 30 -4.53 -13.59 -12.03
CA HIS A 30 -4.17 -12.81 -10.85
C HIS A 30 -4.17 -13.67 -9.58
N ARG A 31 -5.17 -14.54 -9.40
CA ARG A 31 -5.17 -15.55 -8.31
C ARG A 31 -3.89 -16.39 -8.32
N ARG A 32 -3.50 -16.92 -9.48
CA ARG A 32 -2.30 -17.74 -9.62
C ARG A 32 -1.03 -16.96 -9.29
N ARG A 33 -0.94 -15.70 -9.72
CA ARG A 33 0.18 -14.79 -9.39
C ARG A 33 0.28 -14.58 -7.87
N VAL A 34 -0.83 -14.27 -7.20
CA VAL A 34 -0.88 -14.08 -5.74
C VAL A 34 -0.45 -15.35 -4.99
N LEU A 35 -1.00 -16.51 -5.36
CA LEU A 35 -0.60 -17.80 -4.76
C LEU A 35 0.88 -18.11 -5.00
N GLY A 36 1.43 -17.72 -6.15
CA GLY A 36 2.85 -17.81 -6.45
C GLY A 36 3.73 -16.97 -5.51
N TYR A 37 3.30 -15.76 -5.14
CA TYR A 37 3.98 -14.96 -4.12
C TYR A 37 3.93 -15.59 -2.73
N ILE A 38 2.78 -16.15 -2.34
CA ILE A 38 2.65 -16.85 -1.05
C ILE A 38 3.61 -18.05 -1.02
N ALA A 39 3.65 -18.86 -2.07
CA ALA A 39 4.61 -19.96 -2.17
C ALA A 39 6.08 -19.49 -2.15
N ALA A 40 6.40 -18.34 -2.78
CA ALA A 40 7.74 -17.79 -2.75
C ALA A 40 8.15 -17.32 -1.35
N GLY A 41 7.26 -16.63 -0.62
CA GLY A 41 7.50 -16.20 0.75
C GLY A 41 7.84 -17.36 1.69
N GLU A 42 7.08 -18.46 1.61
CA GLU A 42 7.36 -19.68 2.37
C GLU A 42 8.73 -20.27 2.01
N LYS A 43 9.06 -20.37 0.71
CA LYS A 43 10.36 -20.87 0.23
C LYS A 43 11.54 -20.02 0.67
N GLU A 44 11.35 -18.71 0.79
CA GLU A 44 12.39 -17.78 1.24
C GLU A 44 12.57 -17.76 2.76
N GLY A 45 11.70 -18.46 3.51
CA GLY A 45 11.81 -18.67 4.95
C GLY A 45 10.86 -17.81 5.80
N ALA A 46 9.92 -17.09 5.19
CA ALA A 46 8.84 -16.46 5.94
C ALA A 46 7.86 -17.52 6.46
N ARG A 47 7.26 -17.26 7.62
CA ARG A 47 6.33 -18.21 8.26
C ARG A 47 4.88 -17.81 7.98
N ILE A 48 4.12 -18.66 7.30
CA ILE A 48 2.66 -18.51 7.21
C ILE A 48 2.06 -18.78 8.60
N VAL A 49 1.41 -17.78 9.20
CA VAL A 49 0.68 -17.93 10.48
C VAL A 49 -0.83 -17.99 10.30
N LEU A 50 -1.31 -17.61 9.12
CA LEU A 50 -2.70 -17.73 8.65
C LEU A 50 -2.71 -17.81 7.12
N GLY A 51 -3.64 -18.57 6.54
CA GLY A 51 -3.81 -18.69 5.10
C GLY A 51 -3.04 -19.88 4.52
N SER A 52 -2.89 -19.90 3.19
CA SER A 52 -2.26 -21.01 2.47
C SER A 52 -1.80 -20.58 1.07
N ALA A 53 -0.73 -21.21 0.58
CA ALA A 53 -0.30 -21.08 -0.82
C ALA A 53 -1.19 -21.87 -1.80
N LYS A 54 -2.16 -22.63 -1.30
CA LYS A 54 -3.12 -23.39 -2.12
C LYS A 54 -4.41 -22.61 -2.27
N ALA A 55 -4.98 -22.64 -3.48
CA ALA A 55 -6.32 -22.11 -3.71
C ALA A 55 -7.34 -22.88 -2.87
N PRO A 56 -8.36 -22.22 -2.30
CA PRO A 56 -9.46 -22.90 -1.65
C PRO A 56 -10.26 -23.71 -2.67
N ASP A 57 -10.75 -24.88 -2.25
CA ASP A 57 -11.56 -25.77 -3.09
C ASP A 57 -13.02 -25.27 -3.13
N ARG A 58 -13.23 -24.19 -3.88
CA ARG A 58 -14.54 -23.56 -4.10
C ARG A 58 -14.61 -22.85 -5.45
N PRO A 59 -15.81 -22.67 -6.02
CA PRO A 59 -15.98 -21.87 -7.24
C PRO A 59 -15.48 -20.43 -7.08
N GLY A 60 -14.97 -19.86 -8.17
CA GLY A 60 -14.46 -18.48 -8.22
C GLY A 60 -12.96 -18.37 -7.92
N TYR A 61 -12.43 -17.15 -8.08
CA TYR A 61 -10.98 -16.89 -7.98
C TYR A 61 -10.57 -16.45 -6.57
N PHE A 62 -10.90 -17.25 -5.57
CA PHE A 62 -10.61 -16.91 -4.18
C PHE A 62 -9.15 -17.16 -3.80
N VAL A 63 -8.64 -16.34 -2.87
CA VAL A 63 -7.38 -16.52 -2.15
C VAL A 63 -7.70 -16.29 -0.67
N GLU A 64 -7.28 -17.21 0.19
CA GLU A 64 -7.46 -17.06 1.64
C GLU A 64 -6.63 -15.86 2.16
N PRO A 65 -7.19 -15.01 3.03
CA PRO A 65 -6.42 -14.00 3.74
C PRO A 65 -5.19 -14.62 4.40
N THR A 66 -4.01 -14.15 3.99
CA THR A 66 -2.73 -14.77 4.36
C THR A 66 -1.90 -13.81 5.18
N VAL A 67 -1.32 -14.29 6.26
CA VAL A 67 -0.44 -13.51 7.14
C VAL A 67 0.90 -14.23 7.24
N PHE A 68 1.97 -13.53 6.86
CA PHE A 68 3.34 -13.93 7.08
C PHE A 68 3.91 -13.24 8.31
N ASP A 69 4.59 -14.04 9.12
CA ASP A 69 5.45 -13.60 10.20
C ASP A 69 6.91 -13.90 9.85
N LYS A 70 7.85 -13.26 10.55
CA LYS A 70 9.30 -13.37 10.31
C LYS A 70 9.71 -13.02 8.88
N VAL A 71 9.06 -12.02 8.29
CA VAL A 71 9.44 -11.53 6.96
C VAL A 71 10.74 -10.75 7.10
N ALA A 72 11.74 -11.09 6.27
CA ALA A 72 12.97 -10.31 6.17
C ALA A 72 12.83 -9.23 5.08
N PRO A 73 13.40 -8.01 5.25
CA PRO A 73 13.24 -6.91 4.29
C PRO A 73 13.67 -7.22 2.85
N ARG A 74 14.59 -8.17 2.67
CA ARG A 74 15.11 -8.61 1.36
C ARG A 74 14.26 -9.66 0.65
N MET A 75 13.26 -10.23 1.34
CA MET A 75 12.39 -11.24 0.73
C MET A 75 11.54 -10.62 -0.37
N ARG A 76 11.22 -11.40 -1.38
CA ARG A 76 10.39 -10.98 -2.51
C ARG A 76 9.04 -10.43 -2.06
N ILE A 77 8.40 -11.09 -1.10
CA ILE A 77 7.11 -10.66 -0.52
C ILE A 77 7.19 -9.35 0.30
N ALA A 78 8.39 -8.87 0.63
CA ALA A 78 8.62 -7.56 1.26
C ALA A 78 8.93 -6.45 0.24
N ARG A 79 9.29 -6.81 -0.99
CA ARG A 79 9.80 -5.88 -2.02
C ARG A 79 8.85 -5.69 -3.18
N GLU A 80 8.17 -6.75 -3.59
CA GLU A 80 7.29 -6.77 -4.75
C GLU A 80 5.83 -6.64 -4.34
N GLU A 81 5.07 -5.95 -5.18
CA GLU A 81 3.66 -5.72 -4.96
C GLU A 81 2.83 -6.98 -5.33
N ILE A 82 2.27 -7.61 -4.29
CA ILE A 82 1.48 -8.84 -4.42
C ILE A 82 0.09 -8.54 -5.00
N PHE A 83 -0.52 -7.42 -4.62
CA PHE A 83 -1.89 -7.03 -5.01
C PHE A 83 -2.96 -8.09 -4.67
N GLY A 84 -2.79 -8.78 -3.54
CA GLY A 84 -3.72 -9.78 -3.02
C GLY A 84 -3.89 -9.66 -1.50
N PRO A 85 -4.75 -10.48 -0.88
CA PRO A 85 -5.05 -10.41 0.55
C PRO A 85 -3.92 -11.03 1.40
N VAL A 86 -2.71 -10.47 1.31
CA VAL A 86 -1.48 -10.99 1.94
C VAL A 86 -0.82 -9.90 2.77
N LEU A 87 -0.64 -10.14 4.06
CA LEU A 87 0.03 -9.24 5.00
C LEU A 87 1.39 -9.83 5.42
N GLY A 88 2.47 -9.09 5.21
CA GLY A 88 3.80 -9.42 5.75
C GLY A 88 4.11 -8.62 7.01
N VAL A 89 4.65 -9.28 8.03
CA VAL A 89 5.10 -8.65 9.28
C VAL A 89 6.62 -8.70 9.37
N ILE A 90 7.23 -7.52 9.44
CA ILE A 90 8.66 -7.31 9.68
C ILE A 90 8.80 -6.66 11.06
N GLU A 91 9.57 -7.30 11.94
CA GLU A 91 9.91 -6.71 13.24
C GLU A 91 11.00 -5.65 13.09
N ALA A 92 10.82 -4.52 13.76
CA ALA A 92 11.83 -3.46 13.86
C ALA A 92 12.25 -3.31 15.33
N THR A 93 13.54 -3.09 15.55
CA THR A 93 14.13 -3.04 16.90
C THR A 93 14.23 -1.63 17.48
N SER A 94 14.09 -0.61 16.64
CA SER A 94 14.11 0.80 17.01
C SER A 94 13.32 1.65 16.01
N LEU A 95 13.14 2.94 16.32
CA LEU A 95 12.51 3.88 15.41
C LEU A 95 13.33 4.06 14.12
N ASP A 96 14.66 4.17 14.24
CA ASP A 96 15.57 4.32 13.11
C ASP A 96 15.59 3.07 12.24
N ASP A 97 15.54 1.89 12.86
CA ASP A 97 15.46 0.61 12.15
C ASP A 97 14.12 0.49 11.39
N ALA A 98 13.01 0.88 12.02
CA ALA A 98 11.70 0.92 11.37
C ALA A 98 11.69 1.88 10.17
N LEU A 99 12.27 3.07 10.32
CA LEU A 99 12.40 4.04 9.23
C LEU A 99 13.27 3.49 8.09
N ARG A 100 14.40 2.84 8.42
CA ARG A 100 15.29 2.20 7.45
C ARG A 100 14.55 1.11 6.65
N ILE A 101 13.81 0.24 7.32
CA ILE A 101 13.00 -0.82 6.69
C ILE A 101 11.94 -0.19 5.78
N ALA A 102 11.16 0.78 6.28
CA ALA A 102 10.08 1.39 5.53
C ALA A 102 10.55 2.24 4.34
N THR A 103 11.76 2.80 4.41
CA THR A 103 12.37 3.59 3.32
C THR A 103 12.99 2.71 2.24
N ASP A 104 13.37 1.47 2.59
CA ASP A 104 14.00 0.51 1.68
C ASP A 104 12.95 -0.20 0.81
N THR A 105 12.42 0.55 -0.16
CA THR A 105 11.49 0.09 -1.20
C THR A 105 11.63 0.98 -2.43
N ASP A 106 11.33 0.46 -3.62
CA ASP A 106 11.33 1.29 -4.84
C ASP A 106 10.06 2.15 -4.96
N TYR A 107 9.09 1.93 -4.07
CA TYR A 107 7.77 2.53 -4.08
C TYR A 107 7.64 3.62 -3.00
N GLY A 108 6.57 4.41 -3.09
CA GLY A 108 6.32 5.55 -2.20
C GLY A 108 4.92 6.13 -2.33
N LEU A 109 3.88 5.28 -2.35
CA LEU A 109 2.50 5.74 -2.49
C LEU A 109 1.94 6.26 -1.16
N HIS A 110 1.82 5.37 -0.18
CA HIS A 110 1.18 5.62 1.11
C HIS A 110 1.94 4.96 2.25
N ALA A 111 1.96 5.59 3.42
CA ALA A 111 2.38 4.97 4.67
C ALA A 111 1.45 5.36 5.83
N THR A 112 1.31 4.47 6.82
CA THR A 112 0.60 4.77 8.07
C THR A 112 1.51 4.60 9.27
N VAL A 113 1.52 5.57 10.19
CA VAL A 113 2.23 5.50 11.46
C VAL A 113 1.22 5.39 12.60
N PHE A 114 1.34 4.35 13.43
CA PHE A 114 0.53 4.20 14.64
C PHE A 114 1.39 4.49 15.88
N THR A 115 1.10 5.58 16.58
CA THR A 115 1.82 6.00 17.79
C THR A 115 0.99 6.97 18.63
N ARG A 116 1.21 6.98 19.94
CA ARG A 116 0.67 8.01 20.86
C ARG A 116 1.62 9.19 21.06
N ASP A 117 2.86 9.06 20.58
CA ASP A 117 3.93 10.05 20.70
C ASP A 117 3.96 10.92 19.43
N ILE A 118 3.67 12.22 19.60
CA ILE A 118 3.58 13.19 18.50
C ILE A 118 4.95 13.50 17.89
N ASP A 119 6.03 13.47 18.67
CA ASP A 119 7.37 13.72 18.17
C ASP A 119 7.79 12.58 17.25
N ARG A 120 7.50 11.34 17.62
CA ARG A 120 7.71 10.18 16.74
C ARG A 120 6.85 10.24 15.48
N ALA A 121 5.58 10.64 15.62
CA ALA A 121 4.67 10.76 14.48
C ALA A 121 5.22 11.75 13.44
N LEU A 122 5.57 12.97 13.87
CA LEU A 122 6.11 14.01 12.99
C LEU A 122 7.52 13.67 12.49
N HIS A 123 8.34 13.03 13.33
CA HIS A 123 9.68 12.56 12.94
C HIS A 123 9.63 11.59 11.76
N LEU A 124 8.76 10.57 11.84
CA LEU A 124 8.57 9.58 10.78
C LEU A 124 7.87 10.20 9.57
N ALA A 125 6.81 10.99 9.79
CA ALA A 125 6.04 11.58 8.71
C ALA A 125 6.86 12.50 7.80
N ARG A 126 7.87 13.17 8.34
CA ARG A 126 8.76 14.03 7.53
C ARG A 126 9.83 13.25 6.75
N ARG A 127 10.12 12.01 7.13
CA ARG A 127 11.26 11.23 6.60
C ARG A 127 10.83 10.08 5.69
N LEU A 128 9.60 9.60 5.82
CA LEU A 128 9.05 8.59 4.93
C LEU A 128 8.83 9.20 3.54
N PRO A 129 9.46 8.67 2.47
CA PRO A 129 9.37 9.22 1.13
C PRO A 129 8.14 8.70 0.40
N CYS A 130 6.95 9.09 0.87
CA CYS A 130 5.68 8.73 0.24
C CYS A 130 4.75 9.94 0.10
N GLY A 131 3.81 9.82 -0.85
CA GLY A 131 2.89 10.91 -1.16
C GLY A 131 1.87 11.22 -0.09
N THR A 132 1.38 10.17 0.57
CA THR A 132 0.39 10.30 1.64
C THR A 132 0.89 9.60 2.89
N ILE A 133 0.85 10.30 4.02
CA ILE A 133 1.17 9.75 5.34
C ILE A 133 0.01 9.98 6.26
N SER A 134 -0.53 8.90 6.82
CA SER A 134 -1.60 8.99 7.82
C SER A 134 -1.10 8.57 9.20
N ILE A 135 -1.63 9.23 10.23
CA ILE A 135 -1.27 8.96 11.64
C ILE A 135 -2.48 8.35 12.35
N ASN A 136 -2.28 7.22 13.01
CA ASN A 136 -3.28 6.51 13.83
C ASN A 136 -4.55 6.02 13.11
N LYS A 137 -4.58 6.08 11.77
CA LYS A 137 -5.65 5.54 10.93
C LYS A 137 -5.12 5.34 9.52
N PHE A 138 -5.57 4.29 8.82
CA PHE A 138 -5.38 4.20 7.38
C PHE A 138 -6.41 5.12 6.69
N THR A 139 -5.96 6.11 5.94
CA THR A 139 -6.83 7.05 5.21
C THR A 139 -6.04 7.76 4.11
N GLU A 140 -6.73 8.10 3.02
CA GLU A 140 -6.22 8.88 1.89
C GLU A 140 -6.81 10.31 1.86
N GLY A 141 -7.54 10.71 2.92
CA GLY A 141 -8.25 11.98 2.98
C GLY A 141 -9.61 11.94 2.27
N ASP A 142 -9.97 13.04 1.62
CA ASP A 142 -11.15 13.18 0.78
C ASP A 142 -10.78 13.79 -0.59
N VAL A 143 -11.77 14.11 -1.43
CA VAL A 143 -11.54 14.68 -2.77
C VAL A 143 -10.70 15.97 -2.79
N LYS A 144 -10.58 16.69 -1.67
CA LYS A 144 -9.76 17.90 -1.54
C LYS A 144 -8.31 17.61 -1.18
N THR A 145 -7.98 16.36 -0.82
CA THR A 145 -6.63 15.95 -0.44
C THR A 145 -5.90 15.41 -1.67
N PRO A 146 -4.78 16.00 -2.10
CA PRO A 146 -4.03 15.48 -3.24
C PRO A 146 -3.46 14.09 -2.94
N PHE A 147 -3.52 13.20 -3.92
CA PHE A 147 -3.04 11.83 -3.84
C PHE A 147 -2.10 11.53 -5.01
N GLY A 148 -1.04 10.78 -4.75
CA GLY A 148 -0.07 10.40 -5.79
C GLY A 148 1.22 9.90 -5.18
N GLY A 149 1.99 9.08 -5.90
CA GLY A 149 3.18 8.46 -5.33
C GLY A 149 4.48 9.22 -5.54
N TYR A 150 5.43 8.95 -4.66
CA TYR A 150 6.86 9.21 -4.87
C TYR A 150 7.50 8.00 -5.57
N ARG A 151 8.74 8.16 -6.04
CA ARG A 151 9.54 7.08 -6.65
C ARG A 151 8.78 6.38 -7.78
N ARG A 152 8.78 5.04 -7.82
CA ARG A 152 8.08 4.27 -8.86
C ARG A 152 6.56 4.21 -8.66
N SER A 153 6.01 4.85 -7.61
CA SER A 153 4.57 4.89 -7.36
C SER A 153 3.84 6.05 -8.05
N GLY A 154 4.52 6.91 -8.80
CA GLY A 154 3.86 8.01 -9.50
C GLY A 154 4.74 8.70 -10.53
N SER A 155 4.12 9.54 -11.36
CA SER A 155 4.76 10.41 -12.36
C SER A 155 5.19 11.76 -11.79
N LEU A 156 5.18 11.92 -10.46
CA LEU A 156 5.25 13.20 -9.71
C LEU A 156 4.00 14.08 -9.83
N ALA A 157 3.01 13.68 -10.61
CA ALA A 157 1.69 14.31 -10.64
C ALA A 157 0.83 13.94 -9.42
N ARG A 158 -0.24 14.70 -9.21
CA ARG A 158 -1.21 14.51 -8.12
C ARG A 158 -2.61 14.40 -8.67
N ASP A 159 -3.34 13.37 -8.30
CA ASP A 159 -4.79 13.28 -8.45
C ASP A 159 -5.47 13.93 -7.25
N ASN A 160 -6.76 14.27 -7.38
CA ASN A 160 -7.53 15.02 -6.38
C ASN A 160 -6.93 16.39 -6.02
N GLY A 161 -7.62 17.13 -5.14
CA GLY A 161 -7.19 18.47 -4.75
C GLY A 161 -7.20 19.48 -5.90
N ALA A 162 -6.64 20.66 -5.64
CA ALA A 162 -6.44 21.66 -6.69
C ALA A 162 -5.24 21.29 -7.58
N GLU A 163 -4.30 20.54 -7.02
CA GLU A 163 -3.06 20.08 -7.64
C GLU A 163 -3.32 19.21 -8.88
N ALA A 164 -4.45 18.49 -8.94
CA ALA A 164 -4.83 17.74 -10.13
C ALA A 164 -5.05 18.62 -11.36
N LEU A 165 -5.44 19.89 -11.19
CA LEU A 165 -5.66 20.81 -12.32
C LEU A 165 -4.37 21.10 -13.09
N ASP A 166 -3.21 21.03 -12.43
CA ASP A 166 -1.91 21.23 -13.08
C ASP A 166 -1.64 20.16 -14.15
N GLN A 167 -2.27 18.97 -14.05
CA GLN A 167 -2.17 17.91 -15.05
C GLN A 167 -2.95 18.24 -16.34
N TYR A 168 -3.95 19.12 -16.26
CA TYR A 168 -4.89 19.42 -17.35
C TYR A 168 -4.78 20.86 -17.87
N THR A 169 -3.85 21.65 -17.33
CA THR A 169 -3.67 23.06 -17.67
C THR A 169 -2.24 23.35 -18.13
N GLN A 170 -2.06 24.49 -18.81
CA GLN A 170 -0.77 24.98 -19.26
C GLN A 170 -0.66 26.48 -18.97
N THR A 171 0.44 26.91 -18.39
CA THR A 171 0.68 28.34 -18.09
C THR A 171 1.29 29.03 -19.30
N LYS A 172 0.62 30.07 -19.82
CA LYS A 172 1.15 30.94 -20.88
C LYS A 172 1.33 32.36 -20.33
N THR A 173 2.55 32.87 -20.38
CA THR A 173 2.85 34.25 -20.02
C THR A 173 2.73 35.14 -21.26
N ILE A 174 1.93 36.21 -21.17
CA ILE A 174 1.86 37.26 -22.17
C ILE A 174 2.37 38.54 -21.52
N TRP A 175 3.41 39.13 -22.10
CA TRP A 175 3.99 40.38 -21.62
C TRP A 175 3.78 41.48 -22.66
N ILE A 176 3.17 42.59 -22.24
CA ILE A 176 2.86 43.71 -23.13
C ILE A 176 3.74 44.90 -22.74
N ASN A 177 4.59 45.34 -23.68
CA ASN A 177 5.25 46.63 -23.57
C ASN A 177 4.33 47.71 -24.17
N LEU A 178 4.02 48.74 -23.40
CA LEU A 178 3.17 49.86 -23.83
C LEU A 178 3.95 50.99 -24.53
N SER A 179 5.28 50.87 -24.61
CA SER A 179 6.09 51.82 -25.37
C SER A 179 5.83 51.66 -26.87
N PRO A 180 5.93 52.73 -27.69
CA PRO A 180 5.80 52.63 -29.13
C PRO A 180 6.88 51.68 -29.69
N PRO A 181 6.57 50.88 -30.73
CA PRO A 181 7.60 50.18 -31.48
C PRO A 181 8.58 51.22 -32.07
N ARG A 182 9.88 50.96 -31.95
CA ARG A 182 10.92 51.75 -32.64
C ARG A 182 10.97 51.39 -34.11
#